data_AF-A0A970KWW8-F1
#
_entry.id   AF-A0A970KWW8-F1
#
_cell.length_a   1.000
_cell.length_b   1.000
_cell.length_c   1.000
_cell.angle_alpha   90.00
_cell.angle_beta   90.00
_cell.angle_gamma   90.00
#
_symmetry.space_group_name_H-M   'P 1'
#
loop_
_entity.id
_entity.type
_entity.pdbx_description
1 polymer ?
#
loop_
_entity_poly.entity_id
_entity_poly.type
_entity_poly.pdbx_seq_one_letter_code
_entity_poly.pdbx_strand_id
1 'polypeptide(L)'
;MRKVFIIGFLMFALAGGALAGEPVAILGLTPQEVAEVLGRPAYIKVFDYGPAQKYAYFTLAEWEMIGDLAPLAQGEDVYIRTVKGLPFQYHVSYKPIYLGPDRFSPAFRVGEYTMYPEVDLALGQLGSYVPQGDLIRGGKGKCWFKEYEEPYLPAIILQIDGPELPLGKYLRRFREGGPVQLELEVGLERGTSLESLSPATRVVYITLRPGVFQGAPGRPVPVDLFQPAEGR
;
A
#
# COMPACT_ATOMS: atom_id res chain seq x y z
N MET A 1 7.41 -2.15 -62.40
CA MET A 1 7.23 -1.53 -61.07
C MET A 1 6.19 -2.31 -60.29
N ARG A 2 6.62 -3.15 -59.35
CA ARG A 2 5.75 -3.80 -58.36
C ARG A 2 6.55 -3.90 -57.06
N LYS A 3 6.12 -3.14 -56.06
CA LYS A 3 6.70 -3.09 -54.72
C LYS A 3 6.25 -4.36 -54.00
N VAL A 4 7.19 -5.23 -53.61
CA VAL A 4 6.91 -6.35 -52.70
C VAL A 4 7.09 -5.83 -51.28
N PHE A 5 5.98 -5.80 -50.55
CA PHE A 5 5.90 -5.43 -49.14
C PHE A 5 6.58 -6.51 -48.30
N ILE A 6 7.61 -6.12 -47.53
CA ILE A 6 8.11 -6.91 -46.42
C ILE A 6 7.11 -6.73 -45.28
N ILE A 7 6.31 -7.78 -45.02
CA ILE A 7 5.47 -7.87 -43.83
C ILE A 7 6.42 -8.12 -42.65
N GLY A 8 6.80 -7.04 -41.97
CA GLY A 8 7.44 -7.10 -40.67
C GLY A 8 6.39 -7.50 -39.63
N PHE A 9 6.52 -8.71 -39.10
CA PHE A 9 5.76 -9.21 -37.96
C PHE A 9 6.20 -8.42 -36.72
N LEU A 10 5.50 -7.32 -36.42
CA LEU A 10 5.73 -6.50 -35.24
C LEU A 10 5.11 -7.24 -34.04
N MET A 11 5.96 -7.90 -33.26
CA MET A 11 5.60 -8.41 -31.93
C MET A 11 5.11 -7.23 -31.07
N PHE A 12 3.83 -7.24 -30.71
CA PHE A 12 3.27 -6.36 -29.68
C PHE A 12 3.91 -6.76 -28.35
N ALA A 13 4.99 -6.07 -27.96
CA ALA A 13 5.42 -6.03 -26.59
C ALA A 13 4.33 -5.30 -25.79
N LEU A 14 3.73 -5.98 -24.82
CA LEU A 14 2.92 -5.41 -23.75
C LEU A 14 3.77 -4.36 -23.02
N ALA A 15 3.67 -3.10 -23.46
CA ALA A 15 4.26 -1.96 -22.77
C ALA A 15 3.37 -1.58 -21.58
N GLY A 16 3.26 -2.48 -20.60
CA GLY A 16 2.93 -2.12 -19.22
C GLY A 16 4.18 -1.54 -18.57
N GLY A 17 4.61 -0.37 -19.03
CA GLY A 17 5.80 0.29 -18.49
C GLY A 17 5.54 0.69 -17.05
N ALA A 18 6.21 0.02 -16.11
CA ALA A 18 6.24 0.47 -14.72
C ALA A 18 6.69 1.94 -14.71
N LEU A 19 5.84 2.83 -14.21
CA LEU A 19 6.22 4.23 -14.06
C LEU A 19 7.39 4.30 -13.08
N ALA A 20 8.49 4.93 -13.50
CA ALA A 20 9.63 5.17 -12.65
C ALA A 20 9.51 6.58 -12.03
N GLY A 21 9.78 6.72 -10.75
CA GLY A 21 9.79 8.04 -10.14
C GLY A 21 10.01 8.06 -8.63
N GLU A 22 9.72 9.22 -8.06
CA GLU A 22 9.73 9.43 -6.60
C GLU A 22 8.56 8.69 -5.93
N PRO A 23 8.66 8.41 -4.61
CA PRO A 23 7.54 7.94 -3.81
C PRO A 23 6.34 8.89 -3.91
N VAL A 24 5.13 8.34 -4.03
CA VAL A 24 3.90 9.12 -4.20
C VAL A 24 2.86 8.82 -3.11
N ALA A 25 2.33 9.86 -2.49
CA ALA A 25 1.26 9.73 -1.51
C ALA A 25 -0.09 9.64 -2.22
N ILE A 26 -0.80 8.51 -2.06
CA ILE A 26 -2.08 8.25 -2.73
C ILE A 26 -3.28 8.18 -1.78
N LEU A 27 -3.09 8.30 -0.46
CA LEU A 27 -4.21 8.30 0.49
C LEU A 27 -5.20 9.42 0.17
N GLY A 28 -6.48 9.10 0.14
CA GLY A 28 -7.57 10.05 -0.11
C GLY A 28 -7.78 10.43 -1.57
N LEU A 29 -6.93 10.00 -2.49
CA LEU A 29 -7.14 10.21 -3.92
C LEU A 29 -8.34 9.40 -4.42
N THR A 30 -9.02 9.91 -5.44
CA THR A 30 -10.05 9.19 -6.20
C THR A 30 -9.41 8.17 -7.14
N PRO A 31 -10.15 7.17 -7.65
CA PRO A 31 -9.61 6.23 -8.65
C PRO A 31 -8.97 6.92 -9.86
N GLN A 32 -9.55 8.02 -10.33
CA GLN A 32 -9.02 8.79 -11.46
C GLN A 32 -7.69 9.46 -11.11
N GLU A 33 -7.60 10.14 -9.97
CA GLU A 33 -6.35 10.76 -9.49
C GLU A 33 -5.25 9.70 -9.24
N VAL A 34 -5.61 8.51 -8.74
CA VAL A 34 -4.65 7.41 -8.61
C VAL A 34 -4.12 6.98 -9.98
N ALA A 35 -4.99 6.86 -10.98
CA ALA A 35 -4.58 6.46 -12.32
C ALA A 35 -3.67 7.49 -13.01
N GLU A 36 -3.84 8.77 -12.72
CA GLU A 36 -2.95 9.84 -13.20
C GLU A 36 -1.53 9.73 -12.62
N VAL A 37 -1.41 9.24 -11.38
CA VAL A 37 -0.14 9.18 -10.65
C VAL A 37 0.56 7.82 -10.82
N LEU A 38 -0.19 6.72 -10.75
CA LEU A 38 0.31 5.34 -10.80
C LEU A 38 0.15 4.68 -12.19
N GLY A 39 -0.56 5.31 -13.13
CA GLY A 39 -0.91 4.72 -14.41
C GLY A 39 -2.09 3.78 -14.30
N ARG A 40 -2.20 2.82 -15.22
CA ARG A 40 -3.31 1.84 -15.21
C ARG A 40 -2.99 0.69 -14.24
N PRO A 41 -3.98 0.17 -13.48
CA PRO A 41 -3.77 -1.04 -12.70
C PRO A 41 -3.35 -2.21 -13.59
N ALA A 42 -2.49 -3.07 -13.07
CA ALA A 42 -2.01 -4.27 -13.75
C ALA A 42 -3.03 -5.43 -13.62
N TYR A 43 -3.66 -5.57 -12.44
CA TYR A 43 -4.66 -6.59 -12.15
C TYR A 43 -5.51 -6.19 -10.94
N ILE A 44 -6.61 -6.92 -10.74
CA ILE A 44 -7.51 -6.82 -9.60
C ILE A 44 -7.29 -8.03 -8.71
N LYS A 45 -7.03 -7.80 -7.42
CA LYS A 45 -6.96 -8.84 -6.39
C LYS A 45 -8.28 -8.89 -5.64
N VAL A 46 -8.88 -10.06 -5.54
CA VAL A 46 -10.20 -10.25 -4.95
C VAL A 46 -10.12 -11.38 -3.93
N PHE A 47 -10.77 -11.21 -2.77
CA PHE A 47 -10.96 -12.33 -1.85
C PHE A 47 -12.09 -13.22 -2.37
N ASP A 48 -11.74 -14.45 -2.76
CA ASP A 48 -12.70 -15.47 -3.16
C ASP A 48 -13.30 -16.13 -1.92
N TYR A 49 -14.57 -15.82 -1.65
CA TYR A 49 -15.36 -16.39 -0.56
C TYR A 49 -15.84 -17.84 -0.83
N GLY A 50 -15.37 -18.47 -1.90
CA GLY A 50 -15.57 -19.89 -2.15
C GLY A 50 -15.00 -20.80 -1.05
N PRO A 51 -15.19 -22.13 -1.16
CA PRO A 51 -14.83 -23.09 -0.09
C PRO A 51 -13.36 -23.06 0.31
N ALA A 52 -12.48 -22.62 -0.60
CA ALA A 52 -11.05 -22.55 -0.38
C ALA A 52 -10.60 -21.26 0.32
N GLN A 53 -11.43 -20.21 0.39
CA GLN A 53 -11.13 -18.90 0.97
C GLN A 53 -9.73 -18.38 0.61
N LYS A 54 -9.51 -18.04 -0.67
CA LYS A 54 -8.21 -17.62 -1.19
C LYS A 54 -8.30 -16.27 -1.89
N TYR A 55 -7.16 -15.62 -2.10
CA TYR A 55 -7.10 -14.51 -3.03
C TYR A 55 -7.06 -15.02 -4.47
N ALA A 56 -7.90 -14.45 -5.31
CA ALA A 56 -7.90 -14.60 -6.76
C ALA A 56 -7.39 -13.31 -7.41
N TYR A 57 -6.75 -13.45 -8.57
CA TYR A 57 -6.17 -12.34 -9.31
C TYR A 57 -6.73 -12.35 -10.73
N PHE A 58 -7.24 -11.22 -11.18
CA PHE A 58 -7.86 -11.07 -12.49
C PHE A 58 -7.17 -9.96 -13.26
N THR A 59 -6.94 -10.16 -14.55
CA THR A 59 -6.70 -9.04 -15.46
C THR A 59 -7.92 -8.12 -15.48
N LEU A 60 -7.72 -6.88 -15.92
CA LEU A 60 -8.83 -5.92 -15.99
C LEU A 60 -9.96 -6.39 -16.92
N ALA A 61 -9.61 -7.05 -18.03
CA ALA A 61 -10.59 -7.60 -18.97
C ALA A 61 -11.38 -8.76 -18.37
N GLU A 62 -10.72 -9.67 -17.63
CA GLU A 62 -11.41 -10.75 -16.92
C GLU A 62 -12.36 -10.19 -15.86
N TRP A 63 -11.90 -9.18 -15.11
CA TRP A 63 -12.74 -8.53 -14.11
C TRP A 63 -13.96 -7.83 -14.71
N GLU A 64 -13.80 -7.12 -15.83
CA GLU A 64 -14.92 -6.51 -16.57
C GLU A 64 -15.97 -7.56 -17.00
N MET A 65 -15.57 -8.81 -17.23
CA MET A 65 -16.49 -9.89 -17.63
C MET A 65 -17.25 -10.51 -16.44
N ILE A 66 -16.65 -10.54 -15.24
CA ILE A 66 -17.20 -11.28 -14.09
C ILE A 66 -17.64 -10.39 -12.93
N GLY A 67 -17.23 -9.12 -12.90
CA GLY A 67 -17.44 -8.21 -11.77
C GLY A 67 -18.93 -8.07 -11.43
N ASP A 68 -19.79 -8.00 -12.45
CA ASP A 68 -21.25 -7.93 -12.29
C ASP A 68 -21.85 -9.20 -11.65
N LEU A 69 -21.18 -10.35 -11.78
CA LEU A 69 -21.59 -11.62 -11.16
C LEU A 69 -21.17 -11.70 -9.69
N ALA A 70 -20.27 -10.83 -9.24
CA ALA A 70 -19.75 -10.78 -7.87
C ALA A 70 -19.88 -9.36 -7.26
N PRO A 71 -21.09 -8.79 -7.16
CA PRO A 71 -21.30 -7.40 -6.76
C PRO A 71 -20.87 -7.08 -5.31
N LEU A 72 -20.65 -8.10 -4.49
CA LEU A 72 -20.15 -7.97 -3.11
C LEU A 72 -18.64 -8.09 -3.00
N ALA A 73 -17.96 -8.52 -4.06
CA ALA A 73 -16.52 -8.67 -4.08
C ALA A 73 -15.87 -7.31 -4.39
N GLN A 74 -15.49 -6.59 -3.34
CA GLN A 74 -14.67 -5.39 -3.47
C GLN A 74 -13.21 -5.84 -3.67
N GLY A 75 -12.72 -5.72 -4.90
CA GLY A 75 -11.33 -5.99 -5.23
C GLY A 75 -10.39 -4.85 -4.85
N GLU A 76 -9.11 -5.16 -4.78
CA GLU A 76 -8.02 -4.20 -4.70
C GLU A 76 -7.43 -3.99 -6.10
N ASP A 77 -7.30 -2.74 -6.52
CA ASP A 77 -6.54 -2.42 -7.71
C ASP A 77 -5.04 -2.58 -7.40
N VAL A 78 -4.34 -3.35 -8.23
CA VAL A 78 -2.90 -3.56 -8.05
C VAL A 78 -2.13 -2.84 -9.14
N TYR A 79 -1.30 -1.89 -8.74
CA TYR A 79 -0.43 -1.11 -9.63
C TYR A 79 1.02 -1.56 -9.48
N ILE A 80 1.80 -1.49 -10.56
CA ILE A 80 3.24 -1.80 -10.53
C ILE A 80 4.01 -0.52 -10.85
N ARG A 81 4.90 -0.12 -9.96
CA ARG A 81 5.68 1.11 -10.08
C ARG A 81 7.12 0.89 -9.64
N THR A 82 8.06 1.52 -10.33
CA THR A 82 9.45 1.56 -9.89
C THR A 82 9.69 2.84 -9.09
N VAL A 83 10.12 2.71 -7.84
CA VAL A 83 10.44 3.84 -6.96
C VAL A 83 11.93 3.85 -6.72
N LYS A 84 12.62 4.91 -7.17
CA LYS A 84 14.08 5.04 -7.07
C LYS A 84 14.86 3.79 -7.53
N GLY A 85 14.41 3.17 -8.61
CA GLY A 85 15.03 1.98 -9.19
C GLY A 85 14.61 0.64 -8.58
N LEU A 86 13.80 0.63 -7.52
CA LEU A 86 13.25 -0.61 -6.95
C LEU A 86 11.79 -0.82 -7.37
N PRO A 87 11.40 -2.03 -7.81
CA PRO A 87 10.02 -2.34 -8.16
C PRO A 87 9.14 -2.58 -6.93
N PHE A 88 7.94 -2.00 -6.96
CA PHE A 88 6.90 -2.17 -5.94
C PHE A 88 5.55 -2.51 -6.58
N GLN A 89 4.78 -3.37 -5.92
CA GLN A 89 3.35 -3.48 -6.12
C GLN A 89 2.61 -2.60 -5.12
N TYR A 90 1.63 -1.83 -5.59
CA TYR A 90 0.71 -1.06 -4.76
C TYR A 90 -0.66 -1.72 -4.81
N HIS A 91 -1.09 -2.31 -3.71
CA HIS A 91 -2.43 -2.88 -3.54
C HIS A 91 -3.30 -1.80 -2.92
N VAL A 92 -4.28 -1.29 -3.68
CA VAL A 92 -5.03 -0.08 -3.32
C VAL A 92 -6.47 -0.45 -2.99
N SER A 93 -6.91 -0.09 -1.78
CA SER A 93 -8.26 -0.35 -1.30
C SER A 93 -9.04 0.95 -1.19
N TYR A 94 -10.13 1.06 -1.95
CA TYR A 94 -10.99 2.24 -1.96
C TYR A 94 -12.10 2.12 -0.91
N LYS A 95 -12.43 3.24 -0.26
CA LYS A 95 -13.51 3.33 0.72
C LYS A 95 -14.55 4.37 0.27
N PRO A 96 -15.84 4.08 0.44
CA PRO A 96 -16.90 5.03 0.12
C PRO A 96 -16.93 6.16 1.15
N ILE A 97 -17.03 7.39 0.66
CA ILE A 97 -17.17 8.60 1.48
C ILE A 97 -18.58 9.15 1.34
N TYR A 98 -19.35 9.11 2.43
CA TYR A 98 -20.77 9.48 2.47
C TYR A 98 -21.07 10.94 2.86
N LEU A 99 -20.04 11.78 2.98
CA LEU A 99 -20.19 13.21 3.33
C LEU A 99 -20.58 14.11 2.14
N GLY A 100 -21.02 13.52 1.03
CA GLY A 100 -21.49 14.23 -0.17
C GLY A 100 -22.99 14.57 -0.12
N PRO A 101 -23.52 15.23 -1.16
CA PRO A 101 -24.94 15.59 -1.24
C PRO A 101 -25.88 14.38 -1.35
N ASP A 102 -25.36 13.23 -1.79
CA ASP A 102 -26.14 12.00 -1.94
C ASP A 102 -25.48 10.83 -1.21
N ARG A 103 -26.22 10.25 -0.25
CA ARG A 103 -25.79 9.07 0.52
C ARG A 103 -25.80 7.77 -0.30
N PHE A 104 -26.49 7.75 -1.43
CA PHE A 104 -26.62 6.57 -2.31
C PHE A 104 -25.58 6.55 -3.43
N SER A 105 -24.85 7.66 -3.62
CA SER A 105 -23.80 7.80 -4.63
C SER A 105 -22.49 8.28 -3.97
N PRO A 106 -21.86 7.47 -3.10
CA PRO A 106 -20.67 7.90 -2.39
C PRO A 106 -19.49 8.11 -3.36
N ALA A 107 -18.65 9.10 -3.04
CA ALA A 107 -17.36 9.23 -3.70
C ALA A 107 -16.40 8.18 -3.14
N PHE A 108 -15.75 7.41 -4.00
CA PHE A 108 -14.73 6.45 -3.58
C PHE A 108 -13.36 7.12 -3.53
N ARG A 109 -12.64 6.89 -2.44
CA ARG A 109 -11.28 7.42 -2.23
C ARG A 109 -10.40 6.35 -1.62
N VAL A 110 -9.09 6.41 -1.87
CA VAL A 110 -8.12 5.50 -1.27
C VAL A 110 -8.20 5.61 0.24
N GLY A 111 -8.65 4.53 0.88
CA GLY A 111 -8.76 4.44 2.33
C GLY A 111 -7.50 3.89 2.98
N GLU A 112 -6.85 2.95 2.30
CA GLU A 112 -5.57 2.36 2.66
C GLU A 112 -4.90 1.81 1.40
N TYR A 113 -3.59 1.63 1.46
CA TYR A 113 -2.87 0.88 0.44
C TYR A 113 -1.67 0.17 1.04
N THR A 114 -1.27 -0.93 0.42
CA THR A 114 -0.10 -1.71 0.81
C THR A 114 0.92 -1.74 -0.31
N MET A 115 2.16 -1.41 0.01
CA MET A 115 3.31 -1.52 -0.88
C MET A 115 4.04 -2.83 -0.60
N TYR A 116 4.24 -3.65 -1.64
CA TYR A 116 5.06 -4.85 -1.58
C TYR A 116 6.34 -4.61 -2.40
N PRO A 117 7.52 -4.57 -1.77
CA PRO A 117 8.78 -4.57 -2.53
C PRO A 117 8.97 -5.93 -3.20
N GLU A 118 9.29 -5.91 -4.49
CA GLU A 118 9.60 -7.13 -5.27
C GLU A 118 11.05 -7.62 -5.08
N VAL A 119 11.82 -6.89 -4.28
CA VAL A 119 13.24 -7.11 -4.00
C VAL A 119 13.50 -6.91 -2.51
N ASP A 120 14.67 -7.34 -2.03
CA ASP A 120 15.02 -7.18 -0.62
C ASP A 120 15.13 -5.69 -0.26
N LEU A 121 14.28 -5.26 0.67
CA LEU A 121 14.26 -3.92 1.23
C LEU A 121 14.56 -4.02 2.72
N ALA A 122 15.59 -3.32 3.18
CA ALA A 122 15.93 -3.26 4.61
C ALA A 122 15.15 -2.15 5.33
N LEU A 123 14.88 -2.35 6.62
CA LEU A 123 14.15 -1.41 7.46
C LEU A 123 14.77 0.00 7.46
N GLY A 124 16.10 0.08 7.55
CA GLY A 124 16.87 1.32 7.54
C GLY A 124 16.83 2.09 6.20
N GLN A 125 16.32 1.46 5.14
CA GLN A 125 16.15 2.07 3.83
C GLN A 125 14.73 2.61 3.60
N LEU A 126 13.76 2.23 4.45
CA LEU A 126 12.35 2.47 4.24
C LEU A 126 12.02 3.95 3.98
N GLY A 127 12.66 4.85 4.74
CA GLY A 127 12.46 6.30 4.61
C GLY A 127 12.84 6.89 3.25
N SER A 128 13.49 6.14 2.36
CA SER A 128 13.80 6.59 1.00
C SER A 128 12.71 6.24 -0.02
N TYR A 129 11.87 5.25 0.28
CA TYR A 129 10.92 4.64 -0.66
C TYR A 129 9.45 4.90 -0.34
N VAL A 130 9.16 5.41 0.85
CA VAL A 130 7.79 5.77 1.24
C VAL A 130 7.59 7.28 1.18
N PRO A 131 6.40 7.78 0.81
CA PRO A 131 6.14 9.22 0.66
C PRO A 131 6.36 10.02 1.95
N GLN A 132 6.17 9.39 3.10
CA GLN A 132 6.35 10.00 4.42
C GLN A 132 7.73 9.77 5.00
N GLY A 133 8.68 9.38 4.16
CA GLY A 133 10.03 9.02 4.54
C GLY A 133 10.77 10.09 5.33
N ASP A 134 10.52 11.37 5.08
CA ASP A 134 11.12 12.47 5.86
C ASP A 134 10.61 12.51 7.30
N LEU A 135 9.34 12.17 7.52
CA LEU A 135 8.75 12.10 8.87
C LEU A 135 9.32 10.91 9.65
N ILE A 136 9.55 9.80 8.97
CA ILE A 136 10.21 8.61 9.54
C ILE A 136 11.65 8.95 9.91
N ARG A 137 12.42 9.55 8.98
CA ARG A 137 13.83 9.91 9.19
C ARG A 137 14.01 10.96 10.28
N GLY A 138 13.07 11.88 10.41
CA GLY A 138 13.06 12.91 11.44
C GLY A 138 12.78 12.41 12.86
N GLY A 139 12.50 11.12 13.07
CA GLY A 139 12.27 10.54 14.40
C GLY A 139 10.98 11.00 15.08
N LYS A 140 10.04 11.59 14.32
CA LYS A 140 8.80 12.18 14.84
C LYS A 140 7.65 11.17 14.80
N GLY A 141 7.76 10.14 15.62
CA GLY A 141 6.70 9.15 15.73
C GLY A 141 6.91 8.19 16.87
N LYS A 142 5.94 7.31 17.05
CA LYS A 142 5.98 6.24 18.05
C LYS A 142 5.89 4.91 17.35
N CYS A 143 6.74 3.97 17.73
CA CYS A 143 6.82 2.66 17.12
C CYS A 143 6.54 1.55 18.12
N TRP A 144 5.83 0.52 17.68
CA TRP A 144 5.59 -0.69 18.44
C TRP A 144 5.84 -1.91 17.57
N PHE A 145 6.61 -2.85 18.10
CA PHE A 145 6.74 -4.19 17.54
C PHE A 145 5.57 -5.05 17.99
N LYS A 146 4.89 -5.66 17.03
CA LYS A 146 3.72 -6.51 17.25
C LYS A 146 3.97 -7.88 16.65
N GLU A 147 3.91 -8.88 17.51
CA GLU A 147 3.81 -10.27 17.10
C GLU A 147 2.34 -10.60 16.84
N TYR A 148 2.09 -11.25 15.72
CA TYR A 148 0.78 -11.80 15.39
C TYR A 148 0.85 -13.33 15.45
N GLU A 149 -0.30 -13.96 15.70
CA GLU A 149 -0.43 -15.40 15.55
C GLU A 149 -0.34 -15.80 14.07
N GLU A 150 0.10 -17.02 13.80
CA GLU A 150 0.11 -17.55 12.44
C GLU A 150 -1.31 -17.52 11.85
N PRO A 151 -1.46 -17.17 10.56
CA PRO A 151 -0.42 -17.10 9.52
C PRO A 151 0.25 -15.71 9.37
N TYR A 152 -0.14 -14.72 10.17
CA TYR A 152 0.29 -13.33 10.01
C TYR A 152 1.77 -13.14 10.36
N LEU A 153 2.38 -12.13 9.73
CA LEU A 153 3.79 -11.79 9.92
C LEU A 153 3.96 -10.81 11.10
N PRO A 154 5.08 -10.85 11.84
CA PRO A 154 5.40 -9.80 12.80
C PRO A 154 5.50 -8.45 12.08
N ALA A 155 5.11 -7.36 12.75
CA ALA A 155 5.12 -6.04 12.15
C ALA A 155 5.56 -4.95 13.13
N ILE A 156 6.07 -3.85 12.58
CA ILE A 156 6.21 -2.59 13.32
C ILE A 156 5.04 -1.69 12.96
N ILE A 157 4.30 -1.24 13.96
CA ILE A 157 3.32 -0.17 13.83
C ILE A 157 4.01 1.14 14.15
N LEU A 158 4.08 2.05 13.19
CA LEU A 158 4.58 3.40 13.33
C LEU A 158 3.41 4.38 13.23
N GLN A 159 3.15 5.09 14.32
CA GLN A 159 2.28 6.27 14.31
C GLN A 159 3.15 7.50 14.10
N ILE A 160 2.92 8.22 13.01
CA ILE A 160 3.68 9.42 12.70
C ILE A 160 3.02 10.62 13.40
N ASP A 161 3.80 11.34 14.19
CA ASP A 161 3.36 12.59 14.80
C ASP A 161 3.25 13.64 13.69
N GLY A 162 2.03 14.08 13.42
CA GLY A 162 1.73 15.01 12.35
C GLY A 162 0.40 15.75 12.56
N PRO A 163 0.11 16.73 11.69
CA PRO A 163 -1.20 17.38 11.69
C PRO A 163 -2.30 16.33 11.50
N GLU A 164 -3.46 16.57 12.11
CA GLU A 164 -4.64 15.73 11.87
C GLU A 164 -4.86 15.63 10.36
N LEU A 165 -4.96 14.40 9.85
CA LEU A 165 -5.18 14.19 8.43
C LEU A 165 -6.53 14.83 8.08
N PRO A 166 -6.60 15.75 7.11
CA PRO A 166 -7.88 16.30 6.66
C PRO A 166 -8.84 15.22 6.16
N LEU A 167 -8.29 14.04 5.82
CA LEU A 167 -9.02 12.84 5.46
C LEU A 167 -9.73 12.16 6.65
N GLY A 168 -9.35 12.48 7.89
CA GLY A 168 -9.95 11.93 9.10
C GLY A 168 -11.46 12.18 9.19
N LYS A 169 -11.95 13.32 8.69
CA LYS A 169 -13.41 13.55 8.60
C LYS A 169 -14.13 12.55 7.69
N TYR A 170 -13.44 11.99 6.70
CA TYR A 170 -13.99 11.09 5.69
C TYR A 170 -13.74 9.61 6.01
N LEU A 171 -12.55 9.29 6.53
CA LEU A 171 -12.05 7.92 6.67
C LEU A 171 -11.99 7.40 8.11
N ARG A 172 -12.34 8.23 9.11
CA ARG A 172 -12.43 7.80 10.51
C ARG A 172 -13.45 6.67 10.64
N ARG A 173 -13.09 5.60 11.37
CA ARG A 173 -14.03 4.52 11.66
C ARG A 173 -15.03 4.96 12.72
N PHE A 174 -16.24 4.40 12.66
CA PHE A 174 -17.30 4.75 13.60
C PHE A 174 -16.83 4.59 15.06
N ARG A 175 -16.98 5.66 15.86
CA ARG A 175 -16.61 5.76 17.29
C ARG A 175 -15.10 5.76 17.62
N GLU A 176 -14.21 5.96 16.65
CA GLU A 176 -12.81 6.25 16.98
C GLU A 176 -12.69 7.63 17.67
N GLY A 177 -12.12 7.65 18.88
CA GLY A 177 -11.88 8.86 19.66
C GLY A 177 -10.41 9.28 19.63
N GLY A 178 -10.14 10.55 19.33
CA GLY A 178 -8.78 11.10 19.22
C GLY A 178 -8.43 11.55 17.79
N PRO A 179 -7.32 12.29 17.59
CA PRO A 179 -6.94 12.82 16.29
C PRO A 179 -6.62 11.68 15.31
N VAL A 180 -7.12 11.76 14.07
CA VAL A 180 -6.75 10.82 13.01
C VAL A 180 -5.38 11.21 12.47
N GLN A 181 -4.42 10.31 12.62
CA GLN A 181 -3.05 10.49 12.15
C GLN A 181 -2.72 9.43 11.09
N LEU A 182 -1.53 9.56 10.51
CA LEU A 182 -1.02 8.54 9.61
C LEU A 182 -0.42 7.39 10.41
N GLU A 183 -0.85 6.18 10.10
CA GLU A 183 -0.29 4.95 10.60
C GLU A 183 0.39 4.20 9.45
N LEU A 184 1.62 3.76 9.72
CA LEU A 184 2.38 2.84 8.89
C LEU A 184 2.46 1.50 9.62
N GLU A 185 2.13 0.42 8.92
CA GLU A 185 2.40 -0.93 9.37
C GLU A 185 3.45 -1.55 8.46
N VAL A 186 4.59 -1.92 9.02
CA VAL A 186 5.73 -2.49 8.31
C VAL A 186 5.83 -3.96 8.66
N GLY A 187 5.38 -4.82 7.74
CA GLY A 187 5.49 -6.26 7.88
C GLY A 187 6.92 -6.74 7.69
N LEU A 188 7.35 -7.63 8.58
CA LEU A 188 8.71 -8.17 8.62
C LEU A 188 8.72 -9.65 8.22
N GLU A 189 9.90 -10.18 7.94
CA GLU A 189 10.03 -11.60 7.61
C GLU A 189 9.67 -12.52 8.78
N ARG A 190 9.19 -13.72 8.46
CA ARG A 190 8.80 -14.74 9.44
C ARG A 190 10.00 -15.09 10.34
N GLY A 191 9.75 -15.17 11.64
CA GLY A 191 10.79 -15.47 12.63
C GLY A 191 11.54 -14.24 13.15
N THR A 192 11.26 -13.04 12.63
CA THR A 192 11.75 -11.81 13.26
C THR A 192 11.14 -11.65 14.65
N SER A 193 11.98 -11.56 15.67
CA SER A 193 11.60 -11.22 17.05
C SER A 193 12.09 -9.82 17.42
N LEU A 194 11.60 -9.30 18.56
CA LEU A 194 12.04 -8.03 19.10
C LEU A 194 13.57 -7.95 19.29
N GLU A 195 14.19 -9.05 19.73
CA GLU A 195 15.62 -9.13 20.03
C GLU A 195 16.49 -9.16 18.76
N SER A 196 15.94 -9.66 17.66
CA SER A 196 16.61 -9.71 16.35
C SER A 196 16.46 -8.45 15.51
N LEU A 197 15.66 -7.49 16.00
CA LEU A 197 15.26 -6.33 15.21
C LEU A 197 16.43 -5.36 15.01
N SER A 198 16.71 -5.03 13.74
CA SER A 198 17.79 -4.14 13.37
C SER A 198 17.45 -3.34 12.11
N PRO A 199 18.22 -2.29 11.77
CA PRO A 199 18.08 -1.60 10.48
C PRO A 199 18.24 -2.51 9.25
N ALA A 200 18.90 -3.66 9.39
CA ALA A 200 19.08 -4.63 8.32
C ALA A 200 17.91 -5.62 8.17
N THR A 201 16.96 -5.63 9.11
CA THR A 201 15.79 -6.52 9.07
C THR A 201 14.99 -6.30 7.79
N ARG A 202 14.61 -7.40 7.14
CA ARG A 202 13.90 -7.38 5.86
C ARG A 202 12.45 -6.94 6.03
N VAL A 203 12.02 -6.02 5.17
CA VAL A 203 10.65 -5.56 5.00
C VAL A 203 9.95 -6.39 3.94
N VAL A 204 8.77 -6.91 4.28
CA VAL A 204 7.92 -7.73 3.38
C VAL A 204 6.77 -6.92 2.79
N TYR A 205 6.20 -6.01 3.57
CA TYR A 205 5.15 -5.11 3.09
C TYR A 205 5.10 -3.84 3.93
N ILE A 206 4.50 -2.79 3.37
CA ILE A 206 4.30 -1.51 4.03
C ILE A 206 2.87 -1.06 3.77
N THR A 207 2.03 -1.08 4.80
CA THR A 207 0.64 -0.62 4.72
C THR A 207 0.54 0.80 5.27
N LEU A 208 -0.12 1.68 4.52
CA LEU A 208 -0.40 3.05 4.91
C LEU A 208 -1.90 3.25 5.06
N ARG A 209 -2.31 3.77 6.21
CA ARG A 209 -3.73 4.05 6.51
C ARG A 209 -3.89 5.23 7.47
N PRO A 210 -4.99 5.99 7.37
CA PRO A 210 -5.43 6.84 8.46
C PRO A 210 -5.81 5.96 9.65
N GLY A 211 -5.33 6.33 10.84
CA GLY A 211 -5.60 5.59 12.06
C GLY A 211 -5.75 6.52 13.25
N VAL A 212 -6.53 6.08 14.23
CA VAL A 212 -6.52 6.65 15.58
C VAL A 212 -5.87 5.62 16.48
N PHE A 213 -4.78 6.00 17.15
CA PHE A 213 -4.12 5.09 18.07
C PHE A 213 -4.98 4.88 19.32
N GLN A 214 -5.43 3.64 19.53
CA GLN A 214 -6.34 3.29 20.62
C GLN A 214 -5.65 2.66 21.84
N GLY A 215 -4.32 2.80 21.99
CA GLY A 215 -3.59 2.16 23.09
C GLY A 215 -3.17 0.73 22.73
N ALA A 216 -2.02 0.67 22.06
CA ALA A 216 -1.11 -0.44 21.77
C ALA A 216 -1.67 -1.88 21.67
N PRO A 217 -1.44 -2.52 20.51
CA PRO A 217 -0.98 -3.89 20.48
C PRO A 217 0.51 -3.90 20.13
N GLY A 218 1.40 -4.03 21.11
CA GLY A 218 2.84 -4.26 20.85
C GLY A 218 3.81 -3.71 21.89
N ARG A 219 5.08 -4.14 21.79
CA ARG A 219 6.20 -3.69 22.64
C ARG A 219 6.85 -2.45 22.00
N PRO A 220 7.12 -1.37 22.75
CA PRO A 220 7.71 -0.17 22.17
C PRO A 220 9.11 -0.45 21.60
N VAL A 221 9.41 0.15 20.44
CA VAL A 221 10.72 0.08 19.79
C VAL A 221 11.18 1.47 19.37
N PRO A 222 12.49 1.73 19.28
CA PRO A 222 12.98 3.05 18.91
C PRO A 222 12.76 3.32 17.40
N VAL A 223 12.44 4.57 17.06
CA VAL A 223 12.20 5.02 15.66
C VAL A 223 13.50 5.00 14.85
N ASP A 224 14.66 5.05 15.51
CA ASP A 224 15.97 5.02 14.87
C ASP A 224 16.27 3.71 14.11
N LEU A 225 15.43 2.66 14.27
CA LEU A 225 15.49 1.43 13.48
C LEU A 225 15.26 1.67 11.99
N PHE A 226 14.59 2.76 11.64
CA PHE A 226 14.38 3.18 10.25
C PHE A 226 15.52 4.02 9.68
N GLN A 227 16.58 4.27 10.46
CA GLN A 227 17.78 4.95 9.99
C GLN A 227 18.83 3.92 9.53
N PRO A 228 19.65 4.23 8.51
CA PRO A 228 20.74 3.36 8.09
C PRO A 228 21.71 3.05 9.24
N ALA A 229 22.28 1.84 9.23
CA ALA A 229 23.24 1.41 10.26
C ALA A 229 24.51 2.29 10.31
N GLU A 230 24.87 2.95 9.21
CA GLU A 230 26.06 3.82 9.09
C GLU A 230 25.92 5.20 9.77
N GLY A 231 24.82 5.45 10.50
CA GLY A 231 24.56 6.71 11.21
C GLY A 231 24.53 6.61 12.74
N ARG A 232 25.00 5.50 13.33
CA ARG A 232 25.06 5.28 14.79
C ARG A 232 26.49 5.24 15.32
#